data_AF-A0A7D9E4R8-F1
#
_entry.id   AF-A0A7D9E4R8-F1
#
_cell.length_a   1.000
_cell.length_b   1.000
_cell.length_c   1.000
_cell.angle_alpha   90.00
_cell.angle_beta   90.00
_cell.angle_gamma   90.00
#
_symmetry.space_group_name_H-M   'P 1'
#
loop_
_entity.id
_entity.type
_entity.pdbx_description
1 polymer ?
#
loop_
_entity_poly.entity_id
_entity_poly.type
_entity_poly.pdbx_seq_one_letter_code
_entity_poly.pdbx_strand_id
1 'polypeptide(L)'
;MADCVVHYDSLDTSSDKLIRPSANTFETLLECKKIRESLGGENHHIDQCNKIPENLGEIEYFYHRKCFQKFVYAKTLLKRKTSQDGCQGSNSKLQKSTRKTSQRQSDEATGSRRLFPNICMICKKKELRVKSVRQSLSRIVTDTAERTLKEAEIAHNDLEIMTAVTETDLKAKEFQKHEKCYLDYTRVVRKTAESTEDGNDDKQSGDYNAVLSLVDSDIIGGQQCLSMETLMTRYCGNIGTRQSRHKLKERLTKSFGDQIVFLQAE
;
A
#
# COMPACT_ATOMS: atom_id res chain seq x y z
N MET A 1 7.40 -6.67 39.31
CA MET A 1 8.10 -6.22 38.08
C MET A 1 7.19 -6.56 36.91
N ALA A 2 6.91 -5.61 36.02
CA ALA A 2 6.14 -5.89 34.81
C ALA A 2 7.00 -6.75 33.86
N ASP A 3 6.49 -7.90 33.43
CA ASP A 3 7.19 -8.82 32.53
C ASP A 3 6.41 -8.98 31.22
N CYS A 4 7.12 -9.30 30.14
CA CYS A 4 6.56 -9.52 28.82
C CYS A 4 5.99 -10.94 28.70
N VAL A 5 4.67 -11.06 28.59
CA VAL A 5 3.96 -12.36 28.55
C VAL A 5 4.33 -13.26 27.36
N VAL A 6 4.90 -12.69 26.31
CA VAL A 6 5.35 -13.42 25.11
C VAL A 6 6.82 -13.17 24.78
N HIS A 7 7.67 -13.01 25.79
CA HIS A 7 9.08 -12.66 25.59
C HIS A 7 9.85 -13.70 24.78
N TYR A 8 10.81 -13.24 23.98
CA TYR A 8 11.73 -14.09 23.23
C TYR A 8 13.15 -13.59 23.45
N ASP A 9 13.98 -14.37 24.14
CA ASP A 9 15.37 -14.02 24.46
C ASP A 9 16.21 -13.76 23.19
N SER A 10 15.82 -14.40 22.07
CA SER A 10 16.42 -14.18 20.74
C SER A 10 16.21 -12.78 20.14
N LEU A 11 15.35 -11.94 20.74
CA LEU A 11 15.03 -10.60 20.26
C LEU A 11 15.65 -9.57 21.19
N ASP A 12 16.39 -8.62 20.61
CA ASP A 12 16.84 -7.46 21.37
C ASP A 12 15.66 -6.53 21.68
N THR A 13 15.19 -6.63 22.93
CA THR A 13 14.14 -5.79 23.52
C THR A 13 14.67 -4.88 24.61
N SER A 14 16.00 -4.74 24.75
CA SER A 14 16.62 -3.92 25.79
C SER A 14 16.17 -2.45 25.77
N SER A 15 15.83 -1.94 24.57
CA SER A 15 15.30 -0.59 24.34
C SER A 15 13.77 -0.52 24.16
N ASP A 16 13.08 -1.66 24.13
CA ASP A 16 11.63 -1.69 23.85
C ASP A 16 10.84 -1.41 25.13
N LYS A 17 9.83 -0.54 25.03
CA LYS A 17 8.89 -0.31 26.13
C LYS A 17 7.90 -1.46 26.24
N LEU A 18 7.53 -1.79 27.48
CA LEU A 18 6.42 -2.69 27.78
C LEU A 18 5.09 -1.99 27.50
N ILE A 19 4.21 -2.68 26.76
CA ILE A 19 2.90 -2.19 26.33
C ILE A 19 1.82 -3.02 27.01
N ARG A 20 0.82 -2.37 27.61
CA ARG A 20 -0.38 -3.03 28.14
C ARG A 20 -1.31 -3.42 26.98
N PRO A 21 -1.77 -4.68 26.87
CA PRO A 21 -2.70 -5.09 25.82
C PRO A 21 -4.08 -4.48 26.04
N SER A 22 -4.69 -4.03 24.95
CA SER A 22 -6.14 -3.80 24.88
C SER A 22 -6.89 -5.13 24.82
N ALA A 23 -8.22 -5.11 25.05
CA ALA A 23 -9.07 -6.31 24.91
C ALA A 23 -8.84 -7.04 23.58
N ASN A 24 -8.87 -6.32 22.45
CA ASN A 24 -8.63 -6.89 21.11
C ASN A 24 -7.23 -7.49 20.96
N THR A 25 -6.23 -6.88 21.60
CA THR A 25 -4.84 -7.36 21.57
C THR A 25 -4.73 -8.67 22.36
N PHE A 26 -5.43 -8.76 23.49
CA PHE A 26 -5.50 -9.96 24.32
C PHE A 26 -6.22 -11.10 23.61
N GLU A 27 -7.36 -10.84 22.97
CA GLU A 27 -8.06 -11.82 22.13
C GLU A 27 -7.15 -12.35 21.02
N THR A 28 -6.38 -11.47 20.39
CA THR A 28 -5.40 -11.86 19.37
C THR A 28 -4.31 -12.79 19.93
N LEU A 29 -3.86 -12.57 21.18
CA LEU A 29 -2.90 -13.44 21.85
C LEU A 29 -3.50 -14.83 22.12
N LEU A 30 -4.73 -14.90 22.61
CA LEU A 30 -5.45 -16.16 22.84
C LEU A 30 -5.67 -16.95 21.55
N GLU A 31 -6.06 -16.28 20.47
CA GLU A 31 -6.22 -16.90 19.17
C GLU A 31 -4.88 -17.46 18.67
N CYS A 32 -3.79 -16.68 18.78
CA CYS A 32 -2.47 -17.13 18.36
C CYS A 32 -1.92 -18.26 19.23
N LYS A 33 -2.25 -18.32 20.53
CA LYS A 33 -1.95 -19.44 21.42
C LYS A 33 -2.53 -20.74 20.86
N LYS A 34 -3.83 -20.76 20.56
CA LYS A 34 -4.52 -21.92 19.96
C LYS A 34 -3.91 -22.32 18.61
N ILE A 35 -3.56 -21.34 17.77
CA ILE A 35 -2.93 -21.61 16.47
C ILE A 35 -1.56 -22.28 16.67
N ARG A 36 -0.75 -21.81 17.62
CA ARG A 36 0.58 -22.39 17.88
C ARG A 36 0.48 -23.79 18.46
N GLU A 37 -0.42 -24.00 19.42
CA GLU A 37 -0.75 -25.32 19.98
C GLU A 37 -1.14 -26.31 18.87
N SER A 38 -2.01 -25.90 17.94
CA SER A 38 -2.43 -26.75 16.81
C SER A 38 -1.36 -26.96 15.73
N LEU A 39 -0.44 -26.03 15.53
CA LEU A 39 0.68 -26.19 14.60
C LEU A 39 1.71 -27.21 15.10
N GLY A 40 1.91 -27.30 16.42
CA GLY A 40 2.80 -28.28 17.05
C GLY A 40 4.29 -28.11 16.70
N GLY A 41 5.11 -29.03 17.21
CA GLY A 41 6.56 -29.08 16.94
C GLY A 41 7.27 -27.77 17.27
N GLU A 42 8.15 -27.32 16.36
CA GLU A 42 8.92 -26.07 16.51
C GLU A 42 8.05 -24.80 16.53
N ASN A 43 6.78 -24.87 16.09
CA ASN A 43 5.88 -23.71 16.01
C ASN A 43 5.04 -23.50 17.28
N HIS A 44 5.00 -24.47 18.20
CA HIS A 44 4.19 -24.41 19.42
C HIS A 44 4.65 -23.31 20.37
N HIS A 45 5.95 -23.03 20.48
CA HIS A 45 6.47 -21.95 21.35
C HIS A 45 5.91 -22.05 22.78
N ILE A 46 6.10 -23.23 23.38
CA ILE A 46 5.46 -23.67 24.64
C ILE A 46 5.61 -22.63 25.76
N ASP A 47 6.82 -22.09 25.93
CA ASP A 47 7.12 -21.13 27.01
C ASP A 47 6.28 -19.85 26.91
N GLN A 48 6.03 -19.37 25.69
CA GLN A 48 5.20 -18.19 25.46
C GLN A 48 3.71 -18.52 25.61
N CYS A 49 3.26 -19.69 25.15
CA CYS A 49 1.86 -20.12 25.29
C CYS A 49 1.46 -20.32 26.75
N ASN A 50 2.35 -20.88 27.59
CA ASN A 50 2.10 -21.10 29.02
C ASN A 50 2.03 -19.81 29.83
N LYS A 51 2.72 -18.75 29.38
CA LYS A 51 2.70 -17.43 30.02
C LYS A 51 1.46 -16.60 29.67
N ILE A 52 0.66 -17.02 28.68
CA ILE A 52 -0.58 -16.34 28.33
C ILE A 52 -1.73 -16.90 29.19
N PRO A 53 -2.33 -16.06 30.05
CA PRO A 53 -3.47 -16.42 30.89
C PRO A 53 -4.72 -16.64 30.03
N GLU A 54 -5.67 -17.44 30.53
CA GLU A 54 -6.93 -17.71 29.82
C GLU A 54 -7.95 -16.58 29.94
N ASN A 55 -7.87 -15.80 31.03
CA ASN A 55 -8.78 -14.71 31.32
C ASN A 55 -8.03 -13.40 31.54
N LEU A 56 -8.67 -12.30 31.14
CA LEU A 56 -8.25 -10.93 31.39
C LEU A 56 -8.55 -10.58 32.86
N GLY A 57 -7.92 -11.30 33.80
CA GLY A 57 -8.03 -11.07 35.25
C GLY A 57 -7.26 -9.82 35.71
N GLU A 58 -7.24 -9.59 37.02
CA GLU A 58 -6.63 -8.41 37.69
C GLU A 58 -5.11 -8.26 37.51
N ILE A 59 -4.44 -9.24 36.89
CA ILE A 59 -2.99 -9.20 36.66
C ILE A 59 -2.70 -8.30 35.46
N GLU A 60 -1.87 -7.27 35.66
CA GLU A 60 -1.45 -6.40 34.56
C GLU A 60 -0.46 -7.12 33.64
N TYR A 61 -0.95 -7.47 32.45
CA TYR A 61 -0.13 -8.08 31.40
C TYR A 61 0.57 -7.02 30.58
N PHE A 62 1.80 -7.31 30.15
CA PHE A 62 2.54 -6.44 29.25
C PHE A 62 3.25 -7.25 28.17
N TYR A 63 3.60 -6.59 27.07
CA TYR A 63 4.39 -7.20 26.01
C TYR A 63 5.32 -6.19 25.33
N HIS A 64 6.42 -6.67 24.77
CA HIS A 64 7.23 -5.90 23.82
C HIS A 64 6.64 -6.02 22.41
N ARG A 65 6.63 -4.92 21.65
CA ARG A 65 6.08 -4.89 20.29
C ARG A 65 6.66 -5.97 19.38
N LYS A 66 7.99 -6.18 19.41
CA LYS A 66 8.67 -7.20 18.59
C LYS A 66 8.27 -8.62 18.99
N CYS A 67 8.16 -8.88 20.28
CA CYS A 67 7.71 -10.16 20.83
C CYS A 67 6.28 -10.49 20.37
N PHE A 68 5.37 -9.52 20.44
CA PHE A 68 4.02 -9.66 19.94
C PHE A 68 3.96 -9.94 18.44
N GLN A 69 4.70 -9.17 17.62
CA GLN A 69 4.75 -9.38 16.16
C GLN A 69 5.24 -10.80 15.81
N LYS A 70 6.30 -11.28 16.47
CA LYS A 70 6.80 -12.65 16.29
C LYS A 70 5.76 -13.69 16.72
N PHE A 71 5.08 -13.47 17.84
CA PHE A 71 4.05 -14.38 18.33
C PHE A 71 2.86 -14.48 17.37
N VAL A 72 2.34 -13.34 16.89
CA VAL A 72 1.16 -13.27 16.00
C VAL A 72 1.44 -13.76 14.57
N TYR A 73 2.70 -13.86 14.15
CA TYR A 73 3.08 -14.47 12.88
C TYR A 73 2.58 -15.92 12.70
N ALA A 74 2.15 -16.58 13.78
CA ALA A 74 1.44 -17.86 13.74
C ALA A 74 0.23 -17.86 12.78
N LYS A 75 -0.51 -16.74 12.68
CA LYS A 75 -1.63 -16.59 11.74
C LYS A 75 -1.19 -16.75 10.28
N THR A 76 0.00 -16.24 9.94
CA THR A 76 0.58 -16.36 8.60
C THR A 76 1.13 -17.77 8.33
N LEU A 77 1.58 -18.48 9.38
CA LEU A 77 1.98 -19.89 9.26
C LEU A 77 0.77 -20.79 8.98
N LEU A 78 -0.34 -20.58 9.70
CA LEU A 78 -1.57 -21.35 9.50
C LEU A 78 -2.12 -21.17 8.08
N LYS A 79 -2.19 -19.93 7.57
CA LYS A 79 -2.63 -19.65 6.19
C LYS A 79 -1.81 -20.40 5.14
N ARG A 80 -0.49 -20.54 5.35
CA ARG A 80 0.38 -21.29 4.45
C ARG A 80 0.15 -22.80 4.54
N LYS A 81 -0.09 -23.34 5.74
CA LYS A 81 -0.42 -24.76 5.93
C LYS A 81 -1.75 -25.11 5.27
N THR A 82 -2.80 -24.30 5.48
CA THR A 82 -4.11 -24.53 4.84
C THR A 82 -4.07 -24.41 3.32
N SER A 83 -3.20 -23.54 2.77
CA SER A 83 -3.00 -23.45 1.30
C SER A 83 -2.17 -24.58 0.71
N GLN A 84 -1.32 -25.25 1.51
CA GLN A 84 -0.58 -26.45 1.09
C GLN A 84 -1.43 -27.72 1.21
N ASP A 85 -2.21 -27.85 2.29
CA ASP A 85 -3.07 -29.02 2.54
C ASP A 85 -4.26 -29.11 1.56
N GLY A 86 -4.64 -27.99 0.90
CA GLY A 86 -5.64 -27.99 -0.16
C GLY A 86 -5.14 -28.53 -1.51
N CYS A 87 -3.86 -28.84 -1.65
CA CYS A 87 -3.23 -29.28 -2.90
C CYS A 87 -2.08 -30.24 -2.63
N GLN A 88 -2.33 -31.44 -2.07
CA GLN A 88 -1.38 -32.56 -2.25
C GLN A 88 -2.01 -33.93 -1.97
N GLY A 89 -2.43 -34.58 -3.06
CA GLY A 89 -2.32 -36.03 -3.15
C GLY A 89 -0.84 -36.40 -3.32
N SER A 90 -0.39 -37.35 -2.50
CA SER A 90 0.76 -38.26 -2.71
C SER A 90 2.06 -37.69 -3.27
N ASN A 91 3.09 -37.54 -2.43
CA ASN A 91 4.06 -38.63 -2.25
C ASN A 91 5.08 -38.31 -1.16
N SER A 92 5.29 -39.34 -0.35
CA SER A 92 6.28 -39.44 0.71
C SER A 92 7.70 -39.54 0.14
N LYS A 93 8.65 -38.82 0.76
CA LYS A 93 9.87 -39.44 1.30
C LYS A 93 10.63 -38.45 2.17
N LEU A 94 10.92 -38.93 3.38
CA LEU A 94 11.84 -38.35 4.33
C LEU A 94 13.22 -38.14 3.70
N GLN A 95 13.88 -37.03 4.01
CA GLN A 95 15.32 -37.03 4.27
C GLN A 95 15.69 -35.92 5.27
N LYS A 96 16.23 -36.36 6.41
CA LYS A 96 17.01 -35.54 7.36
C LYS A 96 18.29 -35.07 6.66
N SER A 97 18.67 -33.79 6.78
CA SER A 97 20.09 -33.42 6.92
C SER A 97 20.31 -31.95 7.30
N THR A 98 20.92 -31.77 8.47
CA THR A 98 22.00 -30.82 8.84
C THR A 98 21.86 -29.30 8.68
N ARG A 99 22.02 -28.63 9.82
CA ARG A 99 22.54 -27.26 10.01
C ARG A 99 23.75 -26.96 9.10
N LYS A 100 23.72 -25.80 8.41
CA LYS A 100 24.80 -24.80 8.39
C LYS A 100 24.42 -23.55 7.57
N THR A 101 24.60 -22.39 8.21
CA THR A 101 25.06 -21.09 7.68
C THR A 101 24.58 -20.55 6.33
N SER A 102 23.98 -19.36 6.40
CA SER A 102 24.36 -18.15 5.64
C SER A 102 24.69 -18.29 4.15
N GLN A 103 23.68 -17.93 3.34
CA GLN A 103 23.71 -17.22 2.05
C GLN A 103 22.68 -17.87 1.13
N ARG A 104 21.41 -17.48 1.25
CA ARG A 104 20.46 -17.68 0.17
C ARG A 104 20.72 -16.60 -0.89
N GLN A 105 21.71 -16.83 -1.74
CA GLN A 105 21.50 -16.58 -3.15
C GLN A 105 20.46 -17.62 -3.60
N SER A 106 19.20 -17.23 -3.62
CA SER A 106 18.15 -18.05 -4.20
C SER A 106 18.17 -17.83 -5.70
N ASP A 107 18.95 -18.64 -6.41
CA ASP A 107 18.55 -19.21 -7.68
C ASP A 107 18.91 -20.70 -7.62
N GLU A 108 18.03 -21.54 -8.15
CA GLU A 108 18.24 -22.98 -8.38
C GLU A 108 18.27 -23.92 -7.17
N ALA A 109 17.08 -24.20 -6.62
CA ALA A 109 16.71 -25.57 -6.24
C ALA A 109 15.24 -25.59 -5.80
N THR A 110 14.33 -25.87 -6.73
CA THR A 110 13.10 -26.68 -6.60
C THR A 110 12.21 -26.38 -7.83
N GLY A 111 12.24 -27.27 -8.83
CA GLY A 111 11.09 -27.61 -9.68
C GLY A 111 10.39 -26.56 -10.56
N SER A 112 10.77 -25.28 -10.57
CA SER A 112 10.22 -24.29 -11.50
C SER A 112 11.36 -23.62 -12.26
N ARG A 113 11.74 -24.20 -13.41
CA ARG A 113 12.57 -23.53 -14.39
C ARG A 113 11.76 -22.36 -14.94
N ARG A 114 11.86 -21.19 -14.30
CA ARG A 114 11.36 -19.95 -14.89
C ARG A 114 12.16 -19.74 -16.19
N LEU A 115 11.45 -19.71 -17.31
CA LEU A 115 12.06 -19.45 -18.62
C LEU A 115 12.62 -18.02 -18.72
N PHE A 116 12.20 -17.13 -17.81
CA PHE A 116 12.59 -15.72 -17.78
C PHE A 116 13.25 -15.34 -16.45
N PRO A 117 14.27 -14.46 -16.49
CA PRO A 117 15.00 -14.03 -15.30
C PRO A 117 14.09 -13.26 -14.35
N ASN A 118 14.22 -13.53 -13.05
CA ASN A 118 13.43 -12.88 -12.00
C ASN A 118 13.98 -11.49 -11.65
N ILE A 119 13.99 -10.56 -12.61
CA ILE A 119 14.57 -9.21 -12.51
C ILE A 119 13.58 -8.15 -13.00
N CYS A 120 13.62 -6.95 -12.42
CA CYS A 120 12.88 -5.81 -12.97
C CYS A 120 13.49 -5.38 -14.29
N MET A 121 12.72 -5.30 -15.37
CA MET A 121 13.30 -4.90 -16.67
C MET A 121 13.74 -3.43 -16.70
N ILE A 122 13.03 -2.55 -15.98
CA ILE A 122 13.32 -1.11 -15.95
C ILE A 122 14.63 -0.80 -15.22
N CYS A 123 14.90 -1.47 -14.09
CA CYS A 123 16.08 -1.16 -13.27
C CYS A 123 17.08 -2.31 -13.15
N LYS A 124 16.83 -3.44 -13.82
CA LYS A 124 17.64 -4.67 -13.86
C LYS A 124 17.96 -5.28 -12.47
N LYS A 125 17.18 -4.94 -11.44
CA LYS A 125 17.35 -5.41 -10.05
C LYS A 125 16.26 -6.39 -9.64
N LYS A 126 16.62 -7.36 -8.79
CA LYS A 126 15.68 -8.34 -8.20
C LYS A 126 14.80 -7.76 -7.09
N GLU A 127 15.37 -6.85 -6.30
CA GLU A 127 14.67 -6.17 -5.20
C GLU A 127 15.01 -4.67 -5.24
N LEU A 128 14.01 -3.85 -4.96
CA LEU A 128 14.17 -2.41 -4.76
C LEU A 128 13.89 -2.07 -3.30
N ARG A 129 14.77 -1.32 -2.65
CA ARG A 129 14.52 -0.78 -1.30
C ARG A 129 14.04 0.66 -1.43
N VAL A 130 12.83 0.94 -0.94
CA VAL A 130 12.26 2.29 -0.86
C VAL A 130 11.94 2.60 0.58
N LYS A 131 12.60 3.61 1.17
CA LYS A 131 12.35 4.09 2.54
C LYS A 131 12.19 2.94 3.55
N SER A 132 13.18 2.05 3.57
CA SER A 132 13.26 0.85 4.44
C SER A 132 12.32 -0.31 4.12
N VAL A 133 11.41 -0.19 3.16
CA VAL A 133 10.55 -1.29 2.69
C VAL A 133 11.15 -1.93 1.45
N ARG A 134 11.22 -3.27 1.43
CA ARG A 134 11.59 -4.04 0.23
C ARG A 134 10.37 -4.17 -0.66
N GLN A 135 10.52 -3.73 -1.91
CA GLN A 135 9.51 -3.91 -2.94
C GLN A 135 9.85 -5.16 -3.74
N SER A 136 8.89 -6.08 -3.83
CA SER A 136 8.97 -7.26 -4.68
C SER A 136 8.64 -6.93 -6.13
N LEU A 137 9.09 -7.79 -7.04
CA LEU A 137 8.70 -7.73 -8.44
C LEU A 137 7.23 -8.11 -8.61
N SER A 138 6.53 -7.36 -9.45
CA SER A 138 5.18 -7.66 -9.93
C SER A 138 5.20 -7.87 -11.44
N ARG A 139 4.29 -8.71 -11.94
CA ARG A 139 4.13 -8.98 -13.37
C ARG A 139 3.23 -7.94 -14.02
N ILE A 140 3.45 -7.67 -15.30
CA ILE A 140 2.46 -6.98 -16.13
C ILE A 140 1.37 -7.99 -16.49
N VAL A 141 0.15 -7.74 -16.03
CA VAL A 141 -1.00 -8.65 -16.25
C VAL A 141 -2.04 -8.03 -17.16
N THR A 142 -2.13 -6.70 -17.23
CA THR A 142 -3.18 -5.98 -17.97
C THR A 142 -2.67 -5.41 -19.29
N ASP A 143 -3.51 -5.43 -20.33
CA ASP A 143 -3.20 -4.82 -21.65
C ASP A 143 -2.97 -3.32 -21.54
N THR A 144 -3.69 -2.67 -20.62
CA THR A 144 -3.53 -1.25 -20.34
C THR A 144 -2.13 -0.92 -19.83
N ALA A 145 -1.59 -1.76 -18.93
CA ALA A 145 -0.25 -1.55 -18.39
C ALA A 145 0.86 -1.87 -19.41
N GLU A 146 0.61 -2.81 -20.31
CA GLU A 146 1.49 -3.06 -21.45
C GLU A 146 1.50 -1.89 -22.43
N ARG A 147 0.33 -1.37 -22.81
CA ARG A 147 0.20 -0.23 -23.72
C ARG A 147 0.87 1.02 -23.15
N THR A 148 0.63 1.32 -21.88
CA THR A 148 1.26 2.47 -21.22
C THR A 148 2.79 2.34 -21.20
N LEU A 149 3.31 1.11 -21.07
CA LEU A 149 4.76 0.89 -21.10
C LEU A 149 5.34 1.11 -22.51
N LYS A 150 4.65 0.63 -23.55
CA LYS A 150 4.99 0.87 -24.97
C LYS A 150 5.00 2.37 -25.30
N GLU A 151 4.00 3.10 -24.83
CA GLU A 151 3.94 4.56 -25.00
C GLU A 151 5.07 5.27 -24.25
N ALA A 152 5.40 4.81 -23.04
CA ALA A 152 6.47 5.40 -22.22
C ALA A 152 7.84 5.13 -22.81
N GLU A 153 8.04 3.94 -23.37
CA GLU A 153 9.22 3.55 -24.13
C GLU A 153 9.45 4.51 -25.31
N ILE A 154 8.44 4.73 -26.16
CA ILE A 154 8.54 5.66 -27.29
C ILE A 154 8.90 7.07 -26.79
N ALA A 155 8.28 7.52 -25.70
CA ALA A 155 8.55 8.84 -25.12
C ALA A 155 9.96 8.98 -24.50
N HIS A 156 10.51 7.90 -23.96
CA HIS A 156 11.85 7.88 -23.36
C HIS A 156 12.96 7.56 -24.37
N ASN A 157 12.63 7.06 -25.57
CA ASN A 157 13.57 6.58 -26.59
C ASN A 157 14.60 5.57 -26.05
N ASP A 158 14.17 4.71 -25.12
CA ASP A 158 15.04 3.73 -24.46
C ASP A 158 15.13 2.45 -25.28
N LEU A 159 16.15 2.37 -26.14
CA LEU A 159 16.42 1.26 -27.07
C LEU A 159 16.40 -0.13 -26.41
N GLU A 160 16.87 -0.27 -25.16
CA GLU A 160 16.90 -1.58 -24.50
C GLU A 160 15.50 -2.07 -24.11
N ILE A 161 14.67 -1.15 -23.61
CA ILE A 161 13.27 -1.44 -23.32
C ILE A 161 12.51 -1.61 -24.64
N MET A 162 12.84 -0.84 -25.68
CA MET A 162 12.24 -1.01 -27.01
C MET A 162 12.41 -2.41 -27.54
N THR A 163 13.65 -2.93 -27.59
CA THR A 163 13.88 -4.28 -28.09
C THR A 163 13.16 -5.34 -27.24
N ALA A 164 13.09 -5.12 -25.92
CA ALA A 164 12.39 -6.05 -25.02
C ALA A 164 10.85 -6.04 -25.20
N VAL A 165 10.29 -4.92 -25.64
CA VAL A 165 8.84 -4.65 -25.67
C VAL A 165 8.23 -4.76 -27.08
N THR A 166 8.98 -4.41 -28.14
CA THR A 166 8.49 -4.39 -29.53
C THR A 166 8.39 -5.78 -30.15
N GLU A 167 9.31 -6.69 -29.81
CA GLU A 167 9.37 -8.01 -30.44
C GLU A 167 8.51 -9.08 -29.76
N THR A 168 7.93 -8.81 -28.58
CA THR A 168 7.26 -9.85 -27.80
C THR A 168 6.07 -9.41 -26.95
N ASP A 169 5.08 -10.30 -26.85
CA ASP A 169 3.97 -10.21 -25.90
C ASP A 169 4.52 -10.19 -24.46
N LEU A 170 4.33 -9.05 -23.78
CA LEU A 170 4.83 -8.81 -22.43
C LEU A 170 4.19 -9.74 -21.40
N LYS A 171 2.96 -10.20 -21.66
CA LYS A 171 2.27 -11.15 -20.78
C LYS A 171 2.86 -12.55 -20.94
N ALA A 172 3.19 -12.96 -22.17
CA ALA A 172 3.79 -14.26 -22.47
C ALA A 172 5.21 -14.42 -21.88
N LYS A 173 6.00 -13.35 -21.83
CA LYS A 173 7.33 -13.34 -21.18
C LYS A 173 7.30 -13.12 -19.65
N GLU A 174 6.12 -13.10 -19.05
CA GLU A 174 5.92 -12.80 -17.62
C GLU A 174 6.62 -11.51 -17.16
N PHE A 175 6.58 -10.44 -17.97
CA PHE A 175 7.42 -9.24 -17.77
C PHE A 175 7.32 -8.69 -16.35
N GLN A 176 8.46 -8.58 -15.68
CA GLN A 176 8.53 -8.22 -14.26
C GLN A 176 9.06 -6.82 -14.05
N LYS A 177 8.47 -6.12 -13.07
CA LYS A 177 8.84 -4.75 -12.71
C LYS A 177 8.63 -4.50 -11.23
N HIS A 178 9.35 -3.54 -10.67
CA HIS A 178 8.92 -2.91 -9.43
C HIS A 178 7.78 -1.95 -9.76
N GLU A 179 6.74 -1.90 -8.94
CA GLU A 179 5.62 -0.98 -9.14
C GLU A 179 6.11 0.47 -9.15
N LYS A 180 7.08 0.83 -8.29
CA LYS A 180 7.65 2.17 -8.29
C LYS A 180 8.40 2.48 -9.59
N CYS A 181 9.27 1.58 -10.05
CA CYS A 181 9.98 1.76 -11.32
C CYS A 181 9.00 1.96 -12.47
N TYR A 182 7.90 1.21 -12.48
CA TYR A 182 6.85 1.39 -13.47
C TYR A 182 6.15 2.75 -13.38
N LEU A 183 5.77 3.19 -12.18
CA LEU A 183 5.13 4.48 -11.97
C LEU A 183 6.05 5.64 -12.39
N ASP A 184 7.32 5.56 -12.02
CA ASP A 184 8.31 6.58 -12.36
C ASP A 184 8.59 6.61 -13.86
N TYR A 185 8.71 5.45 -14.50
CA TYR A 185 8.97 5.31 -15.94
C TYR A 185 7.77 5.70 -16.80
N THR A 186 6.55 5.31 -16.41
CA THR A 186 5.33 5.68 -17.14
C THR A 186 4.80 7.07 -16.79
N ARG A 187 5.50 7.82 -15.93
CA ARG A 187 5.08 9.17 -15.51
C ARG A 187 4.98 10.12 -16.70
N VAL A 188 5.85 10.01 -17.70
CA VAL A 188 5.84 10.90 -18.87
C VAL A 188 4.53 10.76 -19.64
N VAL A 189 4.07 9.53 -19.86
CA VAL A 189 2.79 9.24 -20.54
C VAL A 189 1.59 9.71 -19.72
N ARG A 190 1.63 9.53 -18.41
CA ARG A 190 0.55 9.99 -17.51
C ARG A 190 0.46 11.50 -17.48
N LYS A 191 1.60 12.20 -17.44
CA LYS A 191 1.63 13.66 -17.53
C LYS A 191 1.14 14.15 -18.88
N THR A 192 1.50 13.50 -19.98
CA THR A 192 0.98 13.88 -21.29
C THR A 192 -0.52 13.61 -21.40
N ALA A 193 -1.03 12.50 -20.86
CA ALA A 193 -2.46 12.24 -20.77
C ALA A 193 -3.19 13.32 -19.93
N GLU A 194 -2.63 13.69 -18.77
CA GLU A 194 -3.13 14.78 -17.92
C GLU A 194 -3.01 16.17 -18.58
N SER A 195 -2.07 16.35 -19.51
CA SER A 195 -1.89 17.59 -20.28
C SER A 195 -2.77 17.65 -21.54
N THR A 196 -3.27 16.50 -22.00
CA THR A 196 -4.29 16.40 -23.07
C THR A 196 -5.71 16.26 -22.53
N GLU A 197 -5.87 16.07 -21.21
CA GLU A 197 -7.13 16.20 -20.47
C GLU A 197 -7.21 17.57 -19.79
N ASP A 198 -6.96 18.63 -20.55
CA ASP A 198 -7.58 19.93 -20.28
C ASP A 198 -9.08 19.80 -20.61
N GLY A 199 -9.82 19.23 -19.65
CA GLY A 199 -11.27 19.12 -19.69
C GLY A 199 -11.82 17.72 -19.43
N ASN A 200 -11.64 17.16 -18.22
CA ASN A 200 -12.77 16.55 -17.51
C ASN A 200 -12.46 16.21 -16.04
N ASP A 201 -12.65 17.18 -15.14
CA ASP A 201 -12.79 16.95 -13.69
C ASP A 201 -14.28 16.63 -13.38
N ASP A 202 -14.78 15.55 -13.96
CA ASP A 202 -16.22 15.28 -14.14
C ASP A 202 -16.85 14.45 -13.00
N LYS A 203 -16.37 14.64 -11.76
CA LYS A 203 -17.02 14.11 -10.55
C LYS A 203 -17.36 15.17 -9.50
N GLN A 204 -17.32 16.45 -9.87
CA GLN A 204 -17.80 17.58 -9.05
C GLN A 204 -18.67 18.58 -9.85
N SER A 205 -19.11 18.24 -11.07
CA SER A 205 -19.65 19.21 -12.05
C SER A 205 -21.10 19.67 -11.78
N GLY A 206 -21.91 18.95 -11.00
CA GLY A 206 -23.27 19.41 -10.67
C GLY A 206 -23.28 20.65 -9.76
N ASP A 207 -22.49 20.63 -8.69
CA ASP A 207 -22.65 21.55 -7.56
C ASP A 207 -21.80 22.82 -7.69
N TYR A 208 -20.67 22.75 -8.43
CA TYR A 208 -19.87 23.93 -8.74
C TYR A 208 -20.58 24.85 -9.73
N ASN A 209 -21.36 24.29 -10.66
CA ASN A 209 -22.18 25.08 -11.58
C ASN A 209 -23.21 25.96 -10.86
N ALA A 210 -23.78 25.50 -9.74
CA ALA A 210 -24.68 26.34 -8.95
C ALA A 210 -23.97 27.57 -8.34
N VAL A 211 -22.71 27.43 -7.93
CA VAL A 211 -21.90 28.56 -7.48
C VAL A 211 -21.54 29.48 -8.64
N LEU A 212 -21.21 28.92 -9.80
CA LEU A 212 -20.94 29.72 -11.00
C LEU A 212 -22.16 30.56 -11.37
N SER A 213 -23.36 29.97 -11.41
CA SER A 213 -24.60 30.70 -11.70
C SER A 213 -24.90 31.79 -10.69
N LEU A 214 -24.62 31.57 -9.39
CA LEU A 214 -24.81 32.59 -8.36
C LEU A 214 -23.79 33.74 -8.47
N VAL A 215 -22.54 33.44 -8.79
CA VAL A 215 -21.51 34.47 -9.02
C VAL A 215 -21.88 35.28 -10.26
N ASP A 216 -22.35 34.61 -11.31
CA ASP A 216 -22.77 35.27 -12.54
C ASP A 216 -24.02 36.15 -12.34
N SER A 217 -25.03 35.69 -11.59
CA SER A 217 -26.25 36.48 -11.32
C SER A 217 -26.02 37.61 -10.31
N ASP A 218 -25.41 37.32 -9.16
CA ASP A 218 -25.39 38.23 -8.01
C ASP A 218 -24.19 39.18 -8.06
N ILE A 219 -23.01 38.68 -8.46
CA ILE A 219 -21.76 39.46 -8.44
C ILE A 219 -21.54 40.14 -9.79
N ILE A 220 -21.66 39.42 -10.91
CA ILE A 220 -21.40 39.99 -12.24
C ILE A 220 -22.62 40.77 -12.74
N GLY A 221 -23.79 40.11 -12.80
CA GLY A 221 -25.04 40.72 -13.26
C GLY A 221 -25.61 41.74 -12.26
N GLY A 222 -25.53 41.44 -10.96
CA GLY A 222 -26.06 42.27 -9.88
C GLY A 222 -25.09 43.31 -9.31
N GLN A 223 -23.80 43.27 -9.70
CA GLN A 223 -22.72 44.12 -9.14
C GLN A 223 -22.65 44.14 -7.60
N GLN A 224 -23.05 43.04 -6.95
CA GLN A 224 -23.08 42.98 -5.49
C GLN A 224 -21.74 42.55 -4.90
N CYS A 225 -21.34 43.22 -3.82
CA CYS A 225 -20.22 42.78 -2.99
C CYS A 225 -20.70 41.73 -1.98
N LEU A 226 -20.31 40.47 -2.19
CA LEU A 226 -20.64 39.39 -1.27
C LEU A 226 -19.46 39.04 -0.35
N SER A 227 -19.75 38.82 0.92
CA SER A 227 -18.74 38.34 1.85
C SER A 227 -18.34 36.90 1.51
N MET A 228 -17.06 36.57 1.71
CA MET A 228 -16.57 35.20 1.54
C MET A 228 -17.27 34.21 2.46
N GLU A 229 -17.79 34.66 3.61
CA GLU A 229 -18.54 33.82 4.53
C GLU A 229 -19.94 33.48 4.00
N THR A 230 -20.63 34.44 3.39
CA THR A 230 -21.91 34.22 2.71
C THR A 230 -21.74 33.24 1.54
N LEU A 231 -20.69 33.44 0.75
CA LEU A 231 -20.39 32.59 -0.40
C LEU A 231 -20.02 31.16 0.02
N MET A 232 -19.21 31.01 1.08
CA MET A 232 -18.88 29.72 1.67
C MET A 232 -20.08 29.02 2.31
N THR A 233 -20.97 29.75 3.00
CA THR A 233 -22.18 29.17 3.60
C THR A 233 -23.13 28.64 2.53
N ARG A 234 -23.32 29.39 1.43
CA ARG A 234 -24.13 28.91 0.29
C ARG A 234 -23.49 27.72 -0.42
N TYR A 235 -22.15 27.66 -0.48
CA TYR A 235 -21.42 26.53 -1.07
C TYR A 235 -21.41 25.27 -0.18
N CYS A 236 -21.07 25.42 1.10
CA CYS A 236 -21.00 24.32 2.07
C CYS A 236 -22.38 23.85 2.55
N GLY A 237 -23.40 24.71 2.52
CA GLY A 237 -24.79 24.32 2.80
C GLY A 237 -25.30 23.24 1.85
N ASN A 238 -24.79 23.23 0.62
CA ASN A 238 -25.12 22.22 -0.40
C ASN A 238 -24.16 21.02 -0.41
N ILE A 239 -23.03 21.06 0.31
CA ILE A 239 -21.97 20.06 0.19
C ILE A 239 -21.41 19.70 1.57
N GLY A 240 -21.59 18.45 2.00
CA GLY A 240 -20.98 17.88 3.20
C GLY A 240 -19.45 17.81 3.21
N THR A 241 -18.76 18.46 2.26
CA THR A 241 -17.29 18.52 2.20
C THR A 241 -16.80 19.90 2.60
N ARG A 242 -16.02 19.97 3.69
CA ARG A 242 -15.33 21.18 4.12
C ARG A 242 -14.21 21.54 3.14
N GLN A 243 -14.50 22.38 2.15
CA GLN A 243 -13.46 23.04 1.35
C GLN A 243 -12.91 24.27 2.09
N SER A 244 -11.66 24.63 1.82
CA SER A 244 -11.04 25.83 2.41
C SER A 244 -11.32 27.07 1.56
N ARG A 245 -11.40 28.24 2.19
CA ARG A 245 -11.61 29.55 1.52
C ARG A 245 -10.59 29.78 0.38
N HIS A 246 -9.35 29.32 0.58
CA HIS A 246 -8.28 29.44 -0.42
C HIS A 246 -8.61 28.69 -1.71
N LYS A 247 -9.04 27.43 -1.61
CA LYS A 247 -9.38 26.61 -2.78
C LYS A 247 -10.56 27.18 -3.58
N LEU A 248 -11.55 27.73 -2.87
CA LEU A 248 -12.70 28.36 -3.53
C LEU A 248 -12.29 29.63 -4.28
N LYS A 249 -11.45 30.48 -3.69
CA LYS A 249 -10.89 31.66 -4.37
C LYS A 249 -10.12 31.30 -5.64
N GLU A 250 -9.26 30.29 -5.55
CA GLU A 250 -8.46 29.83 -6.69
C GLU A 250 -9.36 29.33 -7.84
N ARG A 251 -10.40 28.56 -7.52
CA ARG A 251 -11.37 28.07 -8.51
C ARG A 251 -12.16 29.21 -9.16
N LEU A 252 -12.68 30.15 -8.35
CA LEU A 252 -13.41 31.30 -8.87
C LEU A 252 -12.54 32.21 -9.73
N THR A 253 -11.27 32.41 -9.33
CA THR A 253 -10.30 33.17 -10.13
C THR A 253 -10.03 32.46 -11.47
N LYS A 254 -9.93 31.12 -11.47
CA LYS A 254 -9.79 30.35 -12.71
C LYS A 254 -11.04 30.46 -13.61
N SER A 255 -12.24 30.53 -13.04
CA SER A 255 -13.50 30.57 -13.80
C SER A 255 -13.88 31.96 -14.31
N PHE A 256 -13.65 33.02 -13.52
CA PHE A 256 -14.12 34.37 -13.84
C PHE A 256 -12.99 35.38 -14.09
N GLY A 257 -11.75 35.03 -13.76
CA GLY A 257 -10.57 35.87 -13.98
C GLY A 257 -10.73 37.26 -13.35
N ASP A 258 -10.49 38.29 -14.16
CA ASP A 258 -10.49 39.70 -13.74
C ASP A 258 -11.91 40.27 -13.50
N GLN A 259 -12.96 39.51 -13.77
CA GLN A 259 -14.36 39.95 -13.54
C GLN A 259 -14.74 39.98 -12.06
N ILE A 260 -13.95 39.34 -11.20
CA ILE A 260 -14.16 39.33 -9.76
C ILE A 260 -12.88 39.80 -9.06
N VAL A 261 -13.05 40.64 -8.03
CA VAL A 261 -11.93 41.13 -7.22
C VAL A 261 -12.17 40.76 -5.76
N PHE A 262 -11.19 40.07 -5.16
CA PHE A 262 -11.25 39.73 -3.75
C PHE A 262 -10.62 40.84 -2.92
N LEU A 263 -11.45 41.66 -2.27
CA LEU A 263 -10.99 42.67 -1.32
C LEU A 263 -10.52 42.00 -0.03
N GLN A 264 -9.42 42.50 0.54
CA GLN A 264 -9.00 42.14 1.90
C GLN A 264 -9.79 43.02 2.86
N ALA A 265 -10.39 42.41 3.89
CA ALA A 265 -10.99 43.19 4.98
C ALA A 265 -9.85 43.78 5.82
N GLU A 266 -9.86 45.09 5.99
CA GLU A 266 -9.05 45.79 7.00
C GLU A 266 -9.57 45.50 8.42
#